data_AF-A0A4Q9PZG1-F1
#
_entry.id   AF-A0A4Q9PZG1-F1
#
_cell.length_a   1.000
_cell.length_b   1.000
_cell.length_c   1.000
_cell.angle_alpha   90.00
_cell.angle_beta   90.00
_cell.angle_gamma   90.00
#
_symmetry.space_group_name_H-M   'P 1'
#
loop_
_entity.id
_entity.type
_entity.pdbx_description
1 polymer ?
#
loop_
_entity_poly.entity_id
_entity_poly.type
_entity_poly.pdbx_seq_one_letter_code
_entity_poly.pdbx_strand_id
1 'polypeptide(L)'
;MASQPWCAIEDILYQVFEQLHVDIESAQSDAPHCRQALARLAWSCRAFAHPALTVLWRSLPSDQPLNELLCTLGIAEAVNREHRSASGRVAVSEPFA
;
A
#
# COMPACT_ATOMS: atom_id res chain seq x y z
N MET A 1 9.55 -28.74 25.14
CA MET A 1 9.65 -27.44 24.45
C MET A 1 8.24 -26.87 24.43
N ALA A 2 7.91 -25.92 25.30
CA ALA A 2 6.58 -25.33 25.34
C ALA A 2 6.49 -24.32 24.20
N SER A 3 5.74 -24.65 23.15
CA SER A 3 5.37 -23.69 22.12
C SER A 3 4.70 -22.52 22.81
N GLN A 4 5.25 -21.31 22.68
CA GLN A 4 4.66 -20.14 23.30
C GLN A 4 3.26 -19.94 22.71
N PRO A 5 2.21 -19.89 23.54
CA PRO A 5 0.83 -19.83 23.06
C PRO A 5 0.56 -18.59 22.19
N TRP A 6 1.39 -17.56 22.34
CA TRP A 6 1.33 -16.31 21.58
C TRP A 6 1.69 -16.48 20.10
N CYS A 7 2.68 -17.32 19.76
CA CYS A 7 3.03 -17.59 18.36
C CYS A 7 1.86 -18.28 17.64
N ALA A 8 1.23 -19.25 18.30
CA ALA A 8 0.05 -19.94 17.74
C ALA A 8 -1.13 -18.99 17.52
N ILE A 9 -1.32 -17.98 18.38
CA ILE A 9 -2.38 -16.97 18.20
C ILE A 9 -2.08 -16.07 17.00
N GLU A 10 -0.84 -15.61 16.84
CA GLU A 10 -0.44 -14.79 15.69
C GLU A 10 -0.64 -15.55 14.38
N ASP A 11 -0.27 -16.83 14.32
CA ASP A 11 -0.49 -17.70 13.15
C ASP A 11 -1.98 -17.82 12.81
N ILE A 12 -2.83 -18.02 13.82
CA ILE A 12 -4.29 -18.08 13.63
C ILE A 12 -4.81 -16.74 13.12
N LEU A 13 -4.35 -15.61 13.68
CA LEU A 13 -4.76 -14.28 13.24
C LEU A 13 -4.35 -14.01 11.79
N TYR A 14 -3.13 -14.40 11.41
CA TYR A 14 -2.67 -14.34 10.03
C TYR A 14 -3.58 -15.15 9.12
N GLN A 15 -3.91 -16.38 9.49
CA GLN A 15 -4.76 -17.26 8.68
C GLN A 15 -6.20 -16.72 8.53
N VAL A 16 -6.74 -16.09 9.57
CA VAL A 16 -8.05 -15.41 9.52
C VAL A 16 -7.98 -14.17 8.63
N PHE A 17 -6.93 -13.36 8.75
CA PHE A 17 -6.77 -12.14 7.96
C PHE A 17 -6.44 -12.43 6.49
N GLU A 18 -5.78 -13.53 6.19
CA GLU A 18 -5.60 -14.02 4.81
C GLU A 18 -6.94 -14.32 4.12
N GLN A 19 -8.02 -14.63 4.85
CA GLN A 19 -9.36 -14.73 4.23
C GLN A 19 -9.89 -13.37 3.72
N LEU A 20 -9.35 -12.27 4.24
CA LEU A 20 -9.64 -10.91 3.79
C LEU A 20 -8.60 -10.42 2.77
N HIS A 21 -7.60 -11.23 2.43
CA HIS A 21 -6.68 -10.91 1.35
C HIS A 21 -7.45 -10.97 0.03
N VAL A 22 -7.38 -9.88 -0.74
CA VAL A 22 -7.99 -9.82 -2.05
C VAL A 22 -6.86 -9.64 -3.05
N ASP A 23 -6.69 -10.65 -3.89
CA ASP A 23 -5.71 -10.64 -4.96
C ASP A 23 -6.02 -9.50 -5.92
N ILE A 24 -5.00 -8.72 -6.28
CA ILE A 24 -5.15 -7.51 -7.10
C ILE A 24 -5.72 -7.86 -8.50
N GLU A 25 -5.49 -9.10 -8.94
CA GLU A 25 -5.96 -9.63 -10.22
C GLU A 25 -7.40 -10.17 -10.17
N SER A 26 -7.91 -10.45 -8.96
CA SER A 26 -9.30 -10.84 -8.77
C SER A 26 -10.16 -9.57 -8.75
N ALA A 27 -10.86 -9.30 -9.85
CA ALA A 27 -11.80 -8.19 -10.01
C ALA A 27 -13.06 -8.34 -9.13
N GLN A 28 -12.90 -8.70 -7.86
CA GLN A 28 -13.96 -8.81 -6.88
C GLN A 28 -14.35 -7.43 -6.37
N SER A 29 -15.63 -7.11 -6.53
CA SER A 29 -16.26 -5.86 -6.08
C SER A 29 -16.03 -5.55 -4.59
N ASP A 30 -15.66 -6.55 -3.79
CA ASP A 30 -15.49 -6.45 -2.34
C ASP A 30 -14.06 -6.06 -1.89
N ALA A 31 -13.10 -5.93 -2.83
CA ALA A 31 -11.73 -5.50 -2.54
C ALA A 31 -11.62 -4.25 -1.64
N PRO A 32 -12.36 -3.13 -1.88
CA PRO A 32 -12.28 -1.97 -1.00
C PRO A 32 -12.84 -2.24 0.40
N HIS A 33 -13.86 -3.10 0.53
CA HIS A 33 -14.46 -3.46 1.81
C HIS A 33 -13.53 -4.33 2.65
N CYS A 34 -12.86 -5.31 2.05
CA CYS A 34 -11.87 -6.15 2.73
C CYS A 34 -10.68 -5.33 3.24
N ARG A 35 -10.15 -4.42 2.40
CA ARG A 35 -9.07 -3.50 2.80
C ARG A 35 -9.49 -2.61 3.97
N GLN A 36 -10.72 -2.08 3.93
CA GLN A 36 -11.25 -1.27 5.03
C GLN A 36 -11.41 -2.08 6.32
N ALA A 37 -11.85 -3.34 6.23
CA ALA A 37 -11.95 -4.24 7.38
C ALA A 37 -10.57 -4.50 8.01
N LEU A 38 -9.55 -4.80 7.21
CA LEU A 38 -8.17 -4.98 7.68
C LEU A 38 -7.62 -3.72 8.35
N ALA A 39 -7.87 -2.54 7.78
CA ALA A 39 -7.46 -1.27 8.39
C ALA A 39 -8.13 -1.04 9.76
N ARG A 40 -9.43 -1.34 9.87
CA ARG A 40 -10.16 -1.25 11.15
C ARG A 40 -9.65 -2.25 12.18
N LEU A 41 -9.33 -3.48 11.76
CA LEU A 41 -8.74 -4.51 12.62
C LEU A 41 -7.35 -4.10 13.12
N ALA A 42 -6.53 -3.51 12.25
CA ALA A 42 -5.23 -2.98 12.64
C ALA A 42 -5.33 -1.85 13.69
N TRP A 43 -6.36 -1.01 13.56
CA TRP A 43 -6.60 0.12 14.48
C TRP A 43 -7.23 -0.30 15.82
N SER A 44 -7.99 -1.39 15.86
CA SER A 44 -8.73 -1.78 17.07
C SER A 44 -7.84 -2.36 18.18
N CYS A 45 -6.80 -3.11 17.82
CA CYS A 45 -5.94 -3.79 18.77
C CYS A 45 -4.47 -3.78 18.32
N ARG A 46 -3.55 -3.43 19.23
CA ARG A 46 -2.10 -3.46 18.96
C ARG A 46 -1.58 -4.85 18.57
N ALA A 47 -2.18 -5.91 19.12
CA ALA A 47 -1.82 -7.29 18.75
C ALA A 47 -2.28 -7.63 17.32
N PHE A 48 -3.32 -6.97 16.81
CA PHE A 48 -3.82 -7.17 15.46
C PHE A 48 -3.15 -6.24 14.45
N ALA A 49 -2.57 -5.13 14.91
CA ALA A 49 -1.90 -4.16 14.06
C ALA A 49 -0.87 -4.82 13.15
N HIS A 50 0.03 -5.63 13.71
CA HIS A 50 1.07 -6.26 12.91
C HIS A 50 0.50 -7.23 11.85
N PRO A 51 -0.27 -8.28 12.21
CA PRO A 51 -0.81 -9.21 11.21
C PRO A 51 -1.79 -8.56 10.22
N ALA A 52 -2.64 -7.63 10.66
CA ALA A 52 -3.61 -6.98 9.78
C ALA A 52 -2.95 -6.01 8.79
N LEU A 53 -1.94 -5.25 9.22
CA LEU A 53 -1.20 -4.36 8.32
C LEU A 53 -0.37 -5.15 7.31
N THR A 54 0.25 -6.27 7.72
CA THR A 54 1.00 -7.12 6.81
C THR A 54 0.12 -7.62 5.66
N VAL A 55 -1.08 -8.13 5.96
CA VAL A 55 -2.01 -8.59 4.92
C VAL A 55 -2.54 -7.40 4.10
N LEU A 56 -2.90 -6.29 4.74
CA LEU A 56 -3.40 -5.10 4.06
C LEU A 56 -2.39 -4.55 3.05
N TRP A 57 -1.10 -4.53 3.39
CA TRP A 57 -0.04 -4.06 2.50
C TRP A 57 0.13 -4.96 1.28
N ARG A 58 -0.01 -6.29 1.44
CA ARG A 58 0.03 -7.23 0.31
C ARG A 58 -1.16 -7.05 -0.63
N SER A 59 -2.30 -6.61 -0.11
CA SER A 59 -3.54 -6.41 -0.88
C SER A 59 -3.61 -5.07 -1.61
N LEU A 60 -2.64 -4.16 -1.43
CA LEU A 60 -2.64 -2.83 -2.04
C LEU A 60 -2.17 -2.88 -3.50
N PRO A 61 -2.88 -2.23 -4.44
CA PRO A 61 -2.55 -2.30 -5.87
C PRO A 61 -1.37 -1.41 -6.25
N SER A 62 -0.90 -0.55 -5.34
CA SER A 62 0.16 0.42 -5.58
C SER A 62 0.76 0.85 -4.24
N ASP A 63 2.05 1.17 -4.24
CA ASP A 63 2.77 1.77 -3.11
C ASP A 63 2.51 3.29 -2.97
N GLN A 64 1.75 3.87 -3.90
CA GLN A 64 1.43 5.29 -3.91
C GLN A 64 0.81 5.83 -2.61
N PRO A 65 -0.18 5.20 -1.96
CA PRO A 65 -0.72 5.67 -0.68
C PRO A 65 0.31 5.62 0.45
N LEU A 66 1.26 4.67 0.41
CA LEU A 66 2.37 4.63 1.36
C LEU A 66 3.31 5.81 1.13
N ASN A 67 3.69 6.07 -0.13
CA ASN A 67 4.53 7.22 -0.47
C ASN A 67 3.87 8.54 -0.06
N GLU A 68 2.58 8.71 -0.31
CA GLU A 68 1.84 9.92 0.08
C GLU A 68 1.79 10.11 1.60
N LEU A 69 1.57 9.02 2.36
CA LEU A 69 1.65 9.04 3.82
C LEU A 69 3.06 9.40 4.30
N LEU A 70 4.09 8.76 3.76
CA LEU A 70 5.49 9.02 4.11
C LEU A 70 5.90 10.46 3.76
N CYS A 71 5.41 11.01 2.65
CA CYS A 71 5.60 12.42 2.29
C CYS A 71 4.88 13.35 3.28
N THR A 72 3.65 13.03 3.65
CA THR A 72 2.87 13.81 4.64
C THR A 72 3.55 13.83 6.00
N LEU A 73 4.17 12.71 6.39
CA LEU A 73 4.93 12.56 7.63
C LEU A 73 6.36 13.14 7.54
N GLY A 74 6.77 13.66 6.37
CA GLY A 74 8.12 14.18 6.14
C GLY A 74 9.23 13.12 6.19
N ILE A 75 8.87 11.84 6.05
CA ILE A 75 9.79 10.70 6.05
C ILE A 75 10.38 10.48 4.66
N ALA A 76 9.62 10.77 3.61
CA ALA A 76 10.05 10.69 2.22
C ALA A 76 9.82 12.01 1.49
N GLU A 77 10.63 12.30 0.49
CA GLU A 77 10.33 13.36 -0.48
C GLU A 77 9.46 12.79 -1.59
N ALA A 78 8.42 13.52 -2.00
CA ALA A 78 7.58 13.12 -3.11
C ALA A 78 8.45 13.04 -4.36
N VAL A 79 8.78 11.82 -4.81
CA VAL A 79 9.35 11.61 -6.14
C VAL A 79 8.24 11.98 -7.11
N ASN A 80 8.27 13.24 -7.52
CA ASN A 80 7.49 13.75 -8.61
C ASN A 80 7.92 12.91 -9.81
N ARG A 81 7.16 11.86 -10.13
CA ARG A 81 7.23 11.22 -11.45
C ARG A 81 6.60 12.19 -12.43
N GLU A 82 7.24 13.34 -12.58
CA GLU A 82 7.16 14.13 -13.77
C GLU A 82 7.74 13.22 -14.85
N HIS A 83 6.84 12.51 -15.53
CA HIS A 83 7.12 12.08 -16.88
C HIS A 83 7.70 13.30 -17.57
N ARG A 84 9.01 13.20 -17.83
CA ARG A 84 9.79 13.90 -18.83
C ARG A 84 8.91 14.11 -20.06
N SER A 85 8.07 15.14 -20.03
CA SER A 85 7.39 15.68 -21.19
C SER A 85 8.52 16.23 -22.01
N ALA A 86 8.81 15.48 -23.08
CA ALA A 86 9.93 15.70 -23.94
C ALA A 86 10.06 17.20 -24.25
N SER A 87 11.21 17.73 -23.85
CA SER A 87 11.75 19.00 -24.29
C SER A 87 11.77 19.02 -25.82
N GLY A 88 10.68 19.51 -26.41
CA GLY A 88 10.57 19.90 -27.80
C GLY A 88 10.34 21.40 -27.88
N ARG A 89 11.25 22.21 -27.32
CA ARG A 89 11.28 23.65 -27.64
C ARG A 89 11.68 23.77 -29.11
N VAL A 90 10.69 24.08 -29.95
CA VAL A 90 10.87 24.54 -31.31
C VAL A 90 11.86 25.71 -31.30
N ALA A 91 13.06 25.49 -31.81
CA ALA A 91 13.94 26.56 -32.22
C ALA A 91 13.32 27.17 -33.49
N VAL A 92 12.65 28.31 -33.33
CA VAL A 92 12.37 29.21 -34.46
C VAL A 92 13.73 29.75 -34.90
N SER A 93 14.30 29.14 -35.93
CA SER A 93 15.36 29.75 -36.71
C SER A 93 14.70 30.67 -37.74
N GLU A 94 14.62 31.96 -37.43
CA GLU A 94 14.50 32.99 -38.47
C GLU A 94 15.82 33.05 -39.26
N PRO A 95 15.78 33.13 -40.59
CA PRO A 95 16.86 33.72 -41.35
C PRO A 95 16.44 35.09 -41.90
N PHE A 96 17.12 36.10 -41.36
CA PHE A 96 17.93 37.08 -42.09
C PHE A 96 17.31 37.85 -43.27
N ALA A 97 17.17 39.17 -43.05
CA ALA A 97 17.30 40.32 -43.96
C ALA A 97 16.55 40.32 -45.30
#